data_AF-A0A1W9N5W4-F1
#
_entry.id   AF-A0A1W9N5W4-F1
#
_cell.length_a   1.000
_cell.length_b   1.000
_cell.length_c   1.000
_cell.angle_alpha   90.00
_cell.angle_beta   90.00
_cell.angle_gamma   90.00
#
_symmetry.space_group_name_H-M   'P 1'
#
loop_
_entity.id
_entity.type
_entity.pdbx_description
1 polymer ?
#
loop_
_entity_poly.entity_id
_entity_poly.type
_entity_poly.pdbx_seq_one_letter_code
_entity_poly.pdbx_strand_id
1 'polypeptide(L)'
;SMPRKRLAVLAESLNNKELQYLADSDIYWDKIVSIESVGEKQVYDLTIPDTHNFVANDICVHNTALALNIARNAAVVSGIPVAVFSLEMSKEQLSMRMLSAEARLDSSRMRDGFFSQDDWLQLTDAAGKLSQSPIFIDDSASISDMEIRAKARRLKMNENLGLIIIDYLQLMKGRASAERRDLEIAEISRSLKALAKELDLPVVALSQLNRKLEERGDKRPMLSDLRESGCLSGDTRIVLSNGERIAIRDMAEQKQLAEVLSMNEHNLKTEAMKISNAFSTGIHSVYRLETASGRQLKATANHKFRTLREWKGLDQLLIGEHIAVSKQVMLSDSDIYWDKIQNIAYAGEEETFDLTVPIHHNFIANDIFAHNSLEQDADVVAFIYRDEVYNKDENNPARGKAEIIIAKQRNGPIGTVNLTFINKYTRFENPAPEM
;
A
#
# COMPACT_ATOMS: atom_id res chain seq x y z
N SER A 1 -42.43 6.84 4.90
CA SER A 1 -41.76 5.53 4.79
C SER A 1 -42.69 4.43 5.25
N MET A 2 -42.57 3.21 4.71
CA MET A 2 -43.34 2.04 5.17
C MET A 2 -42.68 1.48 6.44
N PRO A 3 -43.40 1.26 7.56
CA PRO A 3 -42.78 0.76 8.80
C PRO A 3 -42.21 -0.66 8.64
N ARG A 4 -41.04 -0.96 9.22
CA ARG A 4 -40.39 -2.28 9.13
C ARG A 4 -41.28 -3.45 9.48
N LYS A 5 -42.18 -3.27 10.44
CA LYS A 5 -43.17 -4.29 10.81
C LYS A 5 -44.10 -4.67 9.65
N ARG A 6 -44.39 -3.73 8.74
CA ARG A 6 -45.16 -4.01 7.50
C ARG A 6 -44.27 -4.58 6.40
N LEU A 7 -43.01 -4.13 6.29
CA LEU A 7 -42.05 -4.66 5.31
C LEU A 7 -41.70 -6.13 5.61
N ALA A 8 -41.53 -6.49 6.88
CA ALA A 8 -41.29 -7.85 7.34
C ALA A 8 -42.49 -8.78 7.04
N VAL A 9 -43.72 -8.31 7.30
CA VAL A 9 -44.94 -9.05 6.96
C VAL A 9 -45.07 -9.27 5.45
N LEU A 10 -44.70 -8.28 4.64
CA LEU A 10 -44.66 -8.42 3.18
C LEU A 10 -43.55 -9.35 2.71
N ALA A 11 -42.36 -9.28 3.30
CA ALA A 11 -41.23 -10.14 2.99
C ALA A 11 -41.57 -11.61 3.26
N GLU A 12 -42.21 -11.90 4.40
CA GLU A 12 -42.68 -13.23 4.79
C GLU A 12 -43.80 -13.72 3.86
N SER A 13 -44.77 -12.85 3.55
CA SER A 13 -45.91 -13.19 2.68
C SER A 13 -45.49 -13.45 1.22
N LEU A 14 -44.44 -12.76 0.75
CA LEU A 14 -43.89 -12.90 -0.60
C LEU A 14 -42.71 -13.88 -0.67
N ASN A 15 -42.32 -14.47 0.48
CA ASN A 15 -41.13 -15.31 0.64
C ASN A 15 -39.87 -14.71 -0.01
N ASN A 16 -39.70 -13.39 0.12
CA ASN A 16 -38.68 -12.62 -0.56
C ASN A 16 -37.53 -12.27 0.40
N LYS A 17 -36.37 -12.91 0.17
CA LYS A 17 -35.17 -12.77 1.00
C LYS A 17 -34.57 -11.36 0.98
N GLU A 18 -34.72 -10.61 -0.10
CA GLU A 18 -34.23 -9.23 -0.20
C GLU A 18 -35.08 -8.28 0.66
N LEU A 19 -36.40 -8.42 0.61
CA LEU A 19 -37.31 -7.64 1.47
C LEU A 19 -37.12 -7.98 2.94
N GLN A 20 -36.75 -9.23 3.25
CA GLN A 20 -36.46 -9.67 4.61
C GLN A 20 -35.15 -9.06 5.12
N TYR A 21 -34.11 -9.05 4.29
CA TYR A 21 -32.85 -8.37 4.57
C TYR A 21 -33.03 -6.86 4.79
N LEU A 22 -33.87 -6.20 3.99
CA LEU A 22 -34.20 -4.77 4.15
C LEU A 22 -35.04 -4.49 5.42
N ALA A 23 -35.84 -5.45 5.86
CA ALA A 23 -36.60 -5.33 7.11
C ALA A 23 -35.70 -5.49 8.35
N ASP A 24 -34.64 -6.30 8.26
CA ASP A 24 -33.79 -6.67 9.40
C ASP A 24 -32.45 -5.89 9.47
N SER A 25 -31.97 -5.30 8.37
CA SER A 25 -30.70 -4.53 8.30
C SER A 25 -30.67 -3.30 9.21
N ASP A 26 -29.61 -2.96 9.95
CA ASP A 26 -29.56 -1.73 10.76
C ASP A 26 -29.40 -0.42 9.94
N ILE A 27 -29.18 -0.54 8.62
CA ILE A 27 -28.95 0.59 7.70
C ILE A 27 -30.27 1.00 7.03
N TYR A 28 -30.59 2.30 7.08
CA TYR A 28 -31.75 2.89 6.41
C TYR A 28 -31.36 3.59 5.10
N TRP A 29 -32.21 3.44 4.08
CA TRP A 29 -32.13 4.22 2.86
C TRP A 29 -33.20 5.30 2.92
N ASP A 30 -32.80 6.53 3.24
CA ASP A 30 -33.72 7.67 3.31
C ASP A 30 -33.68 8.48 2.01
N LYS A 31 -34.80 9.11 1.66
CA LYS A 31 -34.92 9.89 0.43
C LYS A 31 -34.37 11.29 0.68
N ILE A 32 -33.39 11.72 -0.12
CA ILE A 32 -32.90 13.09 -0.06
C ILE A 32 -34.02 14.05 -0.47
N VAL A 33 -34.38 14.97 0.43
CA VAL A 33 -35.49 15.92 0.25
C VAL A 33 -35.02 17.21 -0.41
N SER A 34 -33.81 17.68 -0.10
CA SER A 34 -33.15 18.80 -0.76
C SER A 34 -31.63 18.75 -0.52
N ILE A 35 -30.87 19.45 -1.36
CA ILE A 35 -29.44 19.71 -1.19
C ILE A 35 -29.22 21.20 -1.43
N GLU A 36 -28.74 21.92 -0.42
CA GLU A 36 -28.57 23.37 -0.46
C GLU A 36 -27.17 23.75 0.01
N SER A 37 -26.55 24.74 -0.63
CA SER A 37 -25.27 25.28 -0.18
C SER A 37 -25.46 26.14 1.07
N VAL A 38 -24.68 25.87 2.12
CA VAL A 38 -24.76 26.59 3.42
C VAL A 38 -23.60 27.57 3.63
N GLY A 39 -22.87 27.90 2.56
CA GLY A 39 -21.66 28.72 2.60
C GLY A 39 -20.45 28.01 3.20
N GLU A 40 -19.35 28.74 3.33
CA GLU A 40 -18.11 28.22 3.91
C GLU A 40 -18.24 28.01 5.42
N LYS A 41 -17.89 26.81 5.87
CA LYS A 41 -17.91 26.42 7.28
C LYS A 41 -16.63 25.66 7.58
N GLN A 42 -16.10 25.83 8.79
CA GLN A 42 -15.04 24.94 9.30
C GLN A 42 -15.61 23.52 9.39
N VAL A 43 -14.94 22.56 8.75
CA VAL A 43 -15.32 21.14 8.76
C VAL A 43 -14.25 20.30 9.47
N TYR A 44 -14.69 19.18 10.05
CA TYR A 44 -13.85 18.21 10.75
C TYR A 44 -13.99 16.86 10.07
N ASP A 45 -12.93 16.05 10.11
CA ASP A 45 -12.91 14.72 9.51
C ASP A 45 -12.59 13.66 10.58
N LEU A 46 -13.05 12.43 10.38
CA LEU A 46 -12.91 11.30 11.31
C LEU A 46 -12.37 10.08 10.56
N THR A 47 -11.50 9.30 11.21
CA THR A 47 -10.97 8.06 10.62
C THR A 47 -11.32 6.87 11.51
N ILE A 48 -12.09 5.91 10.98
CA ILE A 48 -12.47 4.68 11.69
C ILE A 48 -11.50 3.55 11.32
N PRO A 49 -10.80 2.93 12.30
CA PRO A 49 -9.68 1.99 12.07
C PRO A 49 -10.00 0.73 11.26
N ASP A 50 -11.24 0.21 11.32
CA ASP A 50 -11.56 -1.10 10.75
C ASP A 50 -12.39 -0.99 9.47
N THR A 51 -13.51 -0.25 9.49
CA THR A 51 -14.47 -0.22 8.37
C THR A 51 -14.21 0.91 7.39
N HIS A 52 -13.38 1.89 7.76
CA HIS A 52 -12.92 3.04 6.96
C HIS A 52 -14.02 3.89 6.28
N ASN A 53 -15.28 3.55 6.46
CA ASN A 53 -16.45 4.41 6.33
C ASN A 53 -16.81 4.93 7.73
N PHE A 54 -17.32 6.15 7.80
CA PHE A 54 -17.88 6.70 9.04
C PHE A 54 -19.22 7.37 8.75
N VAL A 55 -20.10 7.35 9.75
CA VAL A 55 -21.43 7.95 9.68
C VAL A 55 -21.31 9.39 10.16
N ALA A 56 -21.42 10.35 9.24
CA ALA A 56 -21.47 11.78 9.54
C ALA A 56 -22.84 12.33 9.20
N ASN A 57 -23.58 12.83 10.21
CA ASN A 57 -24.99 13.21 10.08
C ASN A 57 -25.82 12.13 9.36
N ASP A 58 -25.61 10.87 9.72
CA ASP A 58 -26.30 9.70 9.17
C ASP A 58 -25.90 9.28 7.71
N ILE A 59 -24.68 9.62 7.20
CA ILE A 59 -24.19 9.40 5.79
C ILE A 59 -22.70 8.88 5.68
N CYS A 60 -22.26 8.09 4.64
CA CYS A 60 -20.93 7.36 4.47
C CYS A 60 -19.98 7.76 3.24
N VAL A 61 -18.60 7.55 3.23
CA VAL A 61 -17.55 8.07 2.22
C VAL A 61 -16.22 7.19 1.93
N HIS A 62 -15.45 7.25 0.76
CA HIS A 62 -14.17 6.43 0.39
C HIS A 62 -13.22 6.69 -0.91
N ASN A 63 -11.95 6.16 -1.04
CA ASN A 63 -10.76 6.56 -1.94
C ASN A 63 -10.29 5.71 -3.23
N THR A 64 -10.89 4.57 -3.62
CA THR A 64 -10.50 3.59 -4.71
C THR A 64 -10.44 4.05 -6.21
N ALA A 65 -10.29 5.34 -6.52
CA ALA A 65 -10.59 5.89 -7.85
C ALA A 65 -9.66 5.50 -9.02
N LEU A 66 -8.35 5.61 -8.86
CA LEU A 66 -7.38 5.50 -9.98
C LEU A 66 -7.29 4.06 -10.52
N ALA A 67 -7.29 3.07 -9.63
CA ALA A 67 -7.19 1.66 -10.00
C ALA A 67 -8.37 1.21 -10.86
N LEU A 68 -9.59 1.65 -10.52
CA LEU A 68 -10.78 1.38 -11.34
C LEU A 68 -10.72 2.04 -12.71
N ASN A 69 -10.11 3.24 -12.82
CA ASN A 69 -9.92 3.89 -14.11
C ASN A 69 -8.92 3.11 -14.99
N ILE A 70 -7.87 2.54 -14.41
CA ILE A 70 -6.94 1.64 -15.11
C ILE A 70 -7.67 0.37 -15.56
N ALA A 71 -8.42 -0.28 -14.67
CA ALA A 71 -9.21 -1.48 -14.96
C ALA A 71 -10.17 -1.25 -16.14
N ARG A 72 -10.96 -0.18 -16.05
CA ARG A 72 -11.92 0.22 -17.07
C ARG A 72 -11.22 0.47 -18.41
N ASN A 73 -10.14 1.24 -18.43
CA ASN A 73 -9.44 1.53 -19.70
C ASN A 73 -8.85 0.27 -20.32
N ALA A 74 -8.24 -0.62 -19.53
CA ALA A 74 -7.70 -1.88 -20.03
C ALA A 74 -8.81 -2.77 -20.62
N ALA A 75 -9.94 -2.93 -19.92
CA ALA A 75 -11.01 -3.82 -20.35
C ALA A 75 -11.92 -3.22 -21.43
N VAL A 76 -12.42 -2.00 -21.23
CA VAL A 76 -13.40 -1.37 -22.13
C VAL A 76 -12.75 -0.86 -23.41
N VAL A 77 -11.57 -0.23 -23.32
CA VAL A 77 -10.92 0.38 -24.49
C VAL A 77 -10.01 -0.63 -25.21
N SER A 78 -9.27 -1.44 -24.46
CA SER A 78 -8.25 -2.33 -25.04
C SER A 78 -8.70 -3.80 -25.10
N GLY A 79 -9.87 -4.15 -24.55
CA GLY A 79 -10.37 -5.53 -24.52
C GLY A 79 -9.51 -6.47 -23.67
N ILE A 80 -8.63 -5.96 -22.82
CA ILE A 80 -7.72 -6.75 -21.99
C ILE A 80 -8.50 -7.27 -20.77
N PRO A 81 -8.56 -8.59 -20.54
CA PRO A 81 -9.22 -9.14 -19.37
C PRO A 81 -8.53 -8.74 -18.05
N VAL A 82 -9.30 -8.20 -17.11
CA VAL A 82 -8.83 -7.66 -15.83
C VAL A 82 -9.50 -8.37 -14.65
N ALA A 83 -8.71 -8.79 -13.68
CA ALA A 83 -9.21 -9.26 -12.39
C ALA A 83 -9.02 -8.16 -11.33
N VAL A 84 -10.07 -7.84 -10.59
CA VAL A 84 -10.06 -6.89 -9.47
C VAL A 84 -10.41 -7.63 -8.20
N PHE A 85 -9.45 -7.74 -7.28
CA PHE A 85 -9.66 -8.27 -5.94
C PHE A 85 -9.85 -7.09 -5.00
N SER A 86 -11.07 -6.90 -4.49
CA SER A 86 -11.39 -5.82 -3.54
C SER A 86 -11.65 -6.40 -2.17
N LEU A 87 -10.82 -6.01 -1.22
CA LEU A 87 -10.91 -6.45 0.17
C LEU A 87 -11.69 -5.46 1.05
N GLU A 88 -11.98 -4.27 0.53
CA GLU A 88 -12.65 -3.19 1.26
C GLU A 88 -14.04 -2.85 0.69
N MET A 89 -14.18 -2.81 -0.64
CA MET A 89 -15.41 -2.38 -1.30
C MET A 89 -16.17 -3.54 -1.92
N SER A 90 -17.50 -3.48 -1.91
CA SER A 90 -18.33 -4.49 -2.58
C SER A 90 -18.26 -4.34 -4.09
N LYS A 91 -18.54 -5.43 -4.81
CA LYS A 91 -18.62 -5.42 -6.28
C LYS A 91 -19.63 -4.41 -6.81
N GLU A 92 -20.74 -4.17 -6.11
CA GLU A 92 -21.76 -3.19 -6.49
C GLU A 92 -21.20 -1.77 -6.40
N GLN A 93 -20.47 -1.45 -5.32
CA GLN A 93 -19.89 -0.12 -5.14
C GLN A 93 -18.83 0.17 -6.22
N LEU A 94 -18.00 -0.82 -6.54
CA LEU A 94 -17.00 -0.70 -7.62
C LEU A 94 -17.68 -0.58 -8.99
N SER A 95 -18.71 -1.38 -9.25
CA SER A 95 -19.47 -1.33 -10.50
C SER A 95 -20.15 0.03 -10.71
N MET A 96 -20.74 0.59 -9.65
CA MET A 96 -21.37 1.91 -9.68
C MET A 96 -20.35 3.01 -10.00
N ARG A 97 -19.15 2.95 -9.41
CA ARG A 97 -18.05 3.89 -9.70
C ARG A 97 -17.59 3.77 -11.15
N MET A 98 -17.44 2.56 -11.67
CA MET A 98 -17.07 2.34 -13.07
C MET A 98 -18.16 2.84 -14.03
N LEU A 99 -19.43 2.61 -13.71
CA LEU A 99 -20.58 3.07 -14.49
C LEU A 99 -20.66 4.60 -14.53
N SER A 100 -20.52 5.26 -13.38
CA SER A 100 -20.47 6.73 -13.30
C SER A 100 -19.32 7.29 -14.14
N ALA A 101 -18.12 6.70 -14.01
CA ALA A 101 -16.96 7.14 -14.75
C ALA A 101 -17.10 6.92 -16.27
N GLU A 102 -17.69 5.80 -16.70
CA GLU A 102 -17.92 5.50 -18.12
C GLU A 102 -19.01 6.36 -18.72
N ALA A 103 -20.14 6.53 -18.01
CA ALA A 103 -21.25 7.39 -18.44
C ALA A 103 -20.91 8.89 -18.36
N ARG A 104 -19.81 9.26 -17.67
CA ARG A 104 -19.44 10.65 -17.37
C ARG A 104 -20.53 11.40 -16.61
N LEU A 105 -21.24 10.68 -15.74
CA LEU A 105 -22.36 11.20 -14.97
C LEU A 105 -22.00 11.38 -13.51
N ASP A 106 -22.44 12.50 -12.97
CA ASP A 106 -22.15 12.88 -11.60
C ASP A 106 -22.54 11.78 -10.60
N SER A 107 -21.58 11.35 -9.78
CA SER A 107 -21.72 10.29 -8.79
C SER A 107 -22.83 10.57 -7.76
N SER A 108 -23.16 11.85 -7.50
CA SER A 108 -24.32 12.21 -6.67
C SER A 108 -25.63 11.85 -7.36
N ARG A 109 -25.80 12.26 -8.62
CA ARG A 109 -26.98 11.97 -9.44
C ARG A 109 -27.18 10.46 -9.65
N MET A 110 -26.08 9.72 -9.75
CA MET A 110 -26.07 8.26 -9.81
C MET A 110 -26.68 7.60 -8.57
N ARG A 111 -26.43 8.15 -7.38
CA ARG A 111 -26.97 7.65 -6.12
C ARG A 111 -28.42 8.09 -5.89
N ASP A 112 -28.74 9.30 -6.31
CA ASP A 112 -30.07 9.90 -6.06
C ASP A 112 -31.15 9.37 -7.03
N GLY A 113 -30.73 8.72 -8.12
CA GLY A 113 -31.63 8.10 -9.10
C GLY A 113 -32.37 9.10 -10.01
N PHE A 114 -32.00 10.38 -9.97
CA PHE A 114 -32.62 11.44 -10.76
C PHE A 114 -31.85 11.67 -12.07
N PHE A 115 -32.31 10.97 -13.10
CA PHE A 115 -31.75 11.03 -14.45
C PHE A 115 -32.72 11.73 -15.40
N SER A 116 -32.20 12.67 -16.19
CA SER A 116 -32.89 13.13 -17.38
C SER A 116 -32.94 12.01 -18.42
N GLN A 117 -33.73 12.19 -19.47
CA GLN A 117 -33.81 11.23 -20.56
C GLN A 117 -32.45 11.02 -21.26
N ASP A 118 -31.64 12.08 -21.35
CA ASP A 118 -30.28 12.01 -21.92
C ASP A 118 -29.31 11.27 -21.00
N ASP A 119 -29.41 11.47 -19.68
CA ASP A 119 -28.58 10.74 -18.71
C ASP A 119 -28.89 9.23 -18.76
N TRP A 120 -30.18 8.86 -18.89
CA TRP A 120 -30.60 7.46 -19.03
C TRP A 120 -30.02 6.79 -20.28
N LEU A 121 -29.95 7.52 -21.40
CA LEU A 121 -29.32 7.03 -22.63
C LEU A 121 -27.81 6.79 -22.42
N GLN A 122 -27.11 7.74 -21.80
CA GLN A 122 -25.68 7.60 -21.49
C GLN A 122 -25.40 6.43 -20.54
N LEU A 123 -26.27 6.22 -19.55
CA LEU A 123 -26.16 5.09 -18.64
C LEU A 123 -26.37 3.75 -19.30
N THR A 124 -27.37 3.66 -20.16
CA THR A 124 -27.69 2.40 -20.83
C THR A 124 -26.56 2.01 -21.78
N ASP A 125 -25.98 2.97 -22.50
CA ASP A 125 -24.80 2.75 -23.33
C ASP A 125 -23.58 2.31 -22.49
N ALA A 126 -23.28 3.03 -21.42
CA ALA A 126 -22.17 2.71 -20.51
C ALA A 126 -22.33 1.34 -19.84
N ALA A 127 -23.54 1.00 -19.41
CA ALA A 127 -23.87 -0.31 -18.83
C ALA A 127 -23.70 -1.43 -19.86
N GLY A 128 -24.12 -1.20 -21.10
CA GLY A 128 -23.90 -2.14 -22.21
C GLY A 128 -22.42 -2.41 -22.45
N LYS A 129 -21.59 -1.36 -22.51
CA LYS A 129 -20.14 -1.48 -22.66
C LYS A 129 -19.49 -2.22 -21.50
N LEU A 130 -19.83 -1.85 -20.26
CA LEU A 130 -19.27 -2.49 -19.07
C LEU A 130 -19.68 -3.96 -18.96
N SER A 131 -20.94 -4.29 -19.26
CA SER A 131 -21.43 -5.67 -19.24
C SER A 131 -20.73 -6.58 -20.25
N GLN A 132 -20.23 -6.02 -21.35
CA GLN A 132 -19.48 -6.76 -22.38
C GLN A 132 -17.97 -6.77 -22.12
N SER A 133 -17.48 -5.92 -21.21
CA SER A 133 -16.06 -5.81 -20.91
C SER A 133 -15.57 -6.95 -20.02
N PRO A 134 -14.35 -7.49 -20.25
CA PRO A 134 -13.83 -8.63 -19.50
C PRO A 134 -13.27 -8.22 -18.13
N ILE A 135 -14.12 -7.69 -17.24
CA ILE A 135 -13.78 -7.32 -15.86
C ILE A 135 -14.35 -8.34 -14.89
N PHE A 136 -13.48 -8.98 -14.11
CA PHE A 136 -13.84 -9.97 -13.10
C PHE A 136 -13.57 -9.39 -11.72
N ILE A 137 -14.63 -9.15 -10.93
CA ILE A 137 -14.51 -8.60 -9.57
C ILE A 137 -14.70 -9.72 -8.55
N ASP A 138 -13.81 -9.75 -7.58
CA ASP A 138 -13.91 -10.61 -6.40
C ASP A 138 -13.85 -9.73 -5.15
N ASP A 139 -14.97 -9.67 -4.43
CA ASP A 139 -15.14 -8.91 -3.19
C ASP A 139 -15.16 -9.81 -1.94
N SER A 140 -14.53 -11.00 -2.03
CA SER A 140 -14.40 -11.92 -0.90
C SER A 140 -13.59 -11.26 0.23
N ALA A 141 -14.23 -11.04 1.37
CA ALA A 141 -13.55 -10.52 2.56
C ALA A 141 -12.41 -11.46 3.01
N SER A 142 -11.29 -10.90 3.47
CA SER A 142 -10.17 -11.66 4.07
C SER A 142 -9.55 -12.72 3.15
N ILE A 143 -9.45 -12.47 1.85
CA ILE A 143 -8.84 -13.40 0.89
C ILE A 143 -7.33 -13.57 1.14
N SER A 144 -6.85 -14.82 1.07
CA SER A 144 -5.43 -15.16 1.20
C SER A 144 -4.66 -15.05 -0.12
N ASP A 145 -3.33 -14.96 -0.04
CA ASP A 145 -2.45 -14.93 -1.22
C ASP A 145 -2.60 -16.18 -2.11
N MET A 146 -2.86 -17.34 -1.48
CA MET A 146 -3.08 -18.60 -2.18
C MET A 146 -4.40 -18.63 -2.95
N GLU A 147 -5.47 -18.08 -2.39
CA GLU A 147 -6.77 -17.97 -3.05
C GLU A 147 -6.72 -17.01 -4.24
N ILE A 148 -6.06 -15.85 -4.09
CA ILE A 148 -5.82 -14.93 -5.20
C ILE A 148 -5.09 -15.66 -6.33
N ARG A 149 -3.99 -16.37 -6.02
CA ARG A 149 -3.22 -17.14 -7.00
C ARG A 149 -4.07 -18.19 -7.71
N ALA A 150 -4.88 -18.95 -6.98
CA ALA A 150 -5.75 -19.98 -7.56
C ALA A 150 -6.80 -19.37 -8.51
N LYS A 151 -7.46 -18.30 -8.10
CA LYS A 151 -8.46 -17.59 -8.92
C LYS A 151 -7.82 -16.95 -10.16
N ALA A 152 -6.66 -16.30 -9.99
CA ALA A 152 -5.90 -15.69 -11.09
C ALA A 152 -5.44 -16.72 -12.13
N ARG A 153 -4.91 -17.89 -11.69
CA ARG A 153 -4.55 -19.00 -12.60
C ARG A 153 -5.75 -19.49 -13.41
N ARG A 154 -6.90 -19.67 -12.75
CA ARG A 154 -8.14 -20.09 -13.42
C ARG A 154 -8.58 -19.08 -14.48
N LEU A 155 -8.57 -17.78 -14.15
CA LEU A 155 -8.89 -16.72 -15.09
C LEU A 155 -7.85 -16.63 -16.23
N LYS A 156 -6.56 -16.85 -15.95
CA LYS A 156 -5.53 -16.89 -16.99
C LYS A 156 -5.77 -18.02 -17.99
N MET A 157 -6.18 -19.20 -17.51
CA MET A 157 -6.49 -20.35 -18.35
C MET A 157 -7.77 -20.18 -19.17
N ASN A 158 -8.84 -19.64 -18.58
CA ASN A 158 -10.15 -19.59 -19.20
C ASN A 158 -10.38 -18.34 -20.06
N GLU A 159 -9.84 -17.20 -19.61
CA GLU A 159 -10.18 -15.87 -20.13
C GLU A 159 -8.95 -15.15 -20.69
N ASN A 160 -7.76 -15.76 -20.66
CA ASN A 160 -6.49 -15.12 -21.04
C ASN A 160 -6.23 -13.80 -20.28
N LEU A 161 -6.33 -13.86 -18.95
CA LEU A 161 -6.08 -12.73 -18.04
C LEU A 161 -4.82 -11.91 -18.39
N GLY A 162 -4.97 -10.58 -18.46
CA GLY A 162 -3.89 -9.65 -18.83
C GLY A 162 -3.53 -8.62 -17.76
N LEU A 163 -4.33 -8.44 -16.72
CA LEU A 163 -4.05 -7.52 -15.60
C LEU A 163 -4.71 -8.01 -14.32
N ILE A 164 -4.00 -7.88 -13.19
CA ILE A 164 -4.54 -8.08 -11.86
C ILE A 164 -4.45 -6.77 -11.08
N ILE A 165 -5.53 -6.41 -10.38
CA ILE A 165 -5.60 -5.29 -9.45
C ILE A 165 -6.01 -5.80 -8.08
N ILE A 166 -5.34 -5.34 -7.03
CA ILE A 166 -5.62 -5.69 -5.63
C ILE A 166 -5.82 -4.41 -4.82
N ASP A 167 -6.98 -4.27 -4.20
CA ASP A 167 -7.39 -3.13 -3.38
C ASP A 167 -7.79 -3.60 -1.97
N TYR A 168 -6.95 -3.53 -0.95
CA TYR A 168 -5.54 -3.09 -0.94
C TYR A 168 -4.67 -4.17 -0.24
N LEU A 169 -3.34 -3.98 -0.12
CA LEU A 169 -2.36 -5.00 0.29
C LEU A 169 -2.38 -5.38 1.77
N GLN A 170 -2.54 -4.38 2.63
CA GLN A 170 -3.03 -4.55 3.99
C GLN A 170 -4.44 -5.21 3.85
N LEU A 171 -5.24 -5.58 4.82
CA LEU A 171 -6.44 -6.46 4.65
C LEU A 171 -6.20 -7.89 4.08
N MET A 172 -5.20 -8.17 3.25
CA MET A 172 -4.84 -9.54 2.88
C MET A 172 -4.33 -10.31 4.11
N LYS A 173 -4.53 -11.64 4.12
CA LYS A 173 -4.04 -12.54 5.16
C LYS A 173 -2.86 -13.37 4.66
N GLY A 174 -1.77 -13.38 5.43
CA GLY A 174 -0.60 -14.23 5.23
C GLY A 174 -0.80 -15.67 5.76
N ARG A 175 0.20 -16.53 5.53
CA ARG A 175 0.16 -17.96 5.88
C ARG A 175 0.32 -18.26 7.36
N ALA A 176 0.89 -17.34 8.13
CA ALA A 176 1.08 -17.48 9.57
C ALA A 176 0.17 -16.49 10.30
N SER A 177 -0.27 -16.86 11.51
CA SER A 177 -0.55 -15.89 12.56
C SER A 177 0.77 -15.20 12.93
N ALA A 178 1.32 -14.42 12.01
CA ALA A 178 2.38 -13.51 12.34
C ALA A 178 1.76 -12.53 13.34
N GLU A 179 2.26 -12.50 14.57
CA GLU A 179 1.84 -11.50 15.57
C GLU A 179 2.12 -10.06 15.09
N ARG A 180 2.73 -9.89 13.90
CA ARG A 180 3.15 -8.64 13.32
C ARG A 180 2.86 -8.48 11.82
N ARG A 181 2.21 -7.36 11.50
CA ARG A 181 1.68 -6.97 10.20
C ARG A 181 2.71 -6.64 9.12
N ASP A 182 3.87 -6.14 9.53
CA ASP A 182 4.93 -5.68 8.63
C ASP A 182 5.65 -6.83 7.91
N LEU A 183 5.86 -7.96 8.58
CA LEU A 183 6.37 -9.19 7.97
C LEU A 183 5.35 -9.81 7.00
N GLU A 184 4.08 -9.75 7.38
CA GLU A 184 2.96 -10.22 6.56
C GLU A 184 2.89 -9.43 5.23
N ILE A 185 3.00 -8.11 5.27
CA ILE A 185 3.01 -7.27 4.05
C ILE A 185 4.21 -7.60 3.15
N ALA A 186 5.39 -7.88 3.72
CA ALA A 186 6.58 -8.23 2.95
C ALA A 186 6.45 -9.61 2.29
N GLU A 187 5.85 -10.57 2.98
CA GLU A 187 5.50 -11.87 2.41
C GLU A 187 4.48 -11.74 1.28
N ILE A 188 3.42 -10.94 1.48
CA ILE A 188 2.40 -10.67 0.47
C ILE A 188 3.03 -10.05 -0.78
N SER A 189 3.85 -9.01 -0.62
CA SER A 189 4.54 -8.32 -1.72
C SER A 189 5.36 -9.31 -2.58
N ARG A 190 6.14 -10.19 -1.94
CA ARG A 190 6.90 -11.23 -2.63
C ARG A 190 6.00 -12.27 -3.30
N SER A 191 4.92 -12.69 -2.66
CA SER A 191 3.96 -13.64 -3.24
C SER A 191 3.33 -13.07 -4.50
N LEU A 192 2.96 -11.79 -4.50
CA LEU A 192 2.42 -11.09 -5.66
C LEU A 192 3.45 -10.90 -6.77
N LYS A 193 4.70 -10.59 -6.43
CA LYS A 193 5.79 -10.54 -7.41
C LYS A 193 6.03 -11.90 -8.07
N ALA A 194 5.97 -12.98 -7.29
CA ALA A 194 6.03 -14.33 -7.82
C ALA A 194 4.83 -14.65 -8.72
N LEU A 195 3.62 -14.22 -8.35
CA LEU A 195 2.41 -14.38 -9.17
C LEU A 195 2.53 -13.65 -10.51
N ALA A 196 3.00 -12.40 -10.50
CA ALA A 196 3.21 -11.60 -11.71
C ALA A 196 4.18 -12.28 -12.68
N LYS A 197 5.30 -12.80 -12.16
CA LYS A 197 6.30 -13.55 -12.94
C LYS A 197 5.75 -14.89 -13.45
N GLU A 198 5.00 -15.59 -12.63
CA GLU A 198 4.46 -16.90 -12.98
C GLU A 198 3.43 -16.82 -14.10
N LEU A 199 2.53 -15.83 -14.04
CA LEU A 199 1.46 -15.63 -15.02
C LEU A 199 1.86 -14.73 -16.20
N ASP A 200 3.07 -14.17 -16.17
CA ASP A 200 3.60 -13.21 -17.14
C ASP A 200 2.62 -12.06 -17.44
N LEU A 201 2.20 -11.37 -16.38
CA LEU A 201 1.26 -10.26 -16.47
C LEU A 201 1.52 -9.20 -15.37
N PRO A 202 1.13 -7.94 -15.60
CA PRO A 202 1.20 -6.89 -14.58
C PRO A 202 0.23 -7.16 -13.42
N VAL A 203 0.74 -6.95 -12.20
CA VAL A 203 -0.06 -6.94 -10.96
C VAL A 203 0.05 -5.54 -10.35
N VAL A 204 -1.07 -4.84 -10.24
CA VAL A 204 -1.19 -3.53 -9.58
C VAL A 204 -1.75 -3.75 -8.19
N ALA A 205 -0.97 -3.39 -7.18
CA ALA A 205 -1.36 -3.54 -5.80
C ALA A 205 -1.44 -2.16 -5.14
N LEU A 206 -2.59 -1.84 -4.54
CA LEU A 206 -2.76 -0.60 -3.81
C LEU A 206 -2.19 -0.76 -2.40
N SER A 207 -1.43 0.24 -1.97
CA SER A 207 -0.91 0.33 -0.61
C SER A 207 -1.30 1.66 -0.02
N GLN A 208 -1.74 1.64 1.23
CA GLN A 208 -1.86 2.85 2.03
C GLN A 208 -0.47 3.41 2.37
N LEU A 209 -0.42 4.72 2.62
CA LEU A 209 0.78 5.45 3.05
C LEU A 209 0.73 5.73 4.55
N ASN A 210 1.91 5.97 5.13
CA ASN A 210 2.04 6.41 6.51
C ASN A 210 1.46 7.83 6.72
N ARG A 211 0.73 8.02 7.82
CA ARG A 211 0.09 9.28 8.19
C ARG A 211 1.06 10.43 8.51
N LYS A 212 2.34 10.14 8.79
CA LYS A 212 3.38 11.17 8.98
C LYS A 212 3.54 12.11 7.79
N LEU A 213 3.16 11.67 6.59
CA LEU A 213 3.07 12.53 5.41
C LEU A 213 2.21 13.78 5.68
N GLU A 214 1.14 13.63 6.46
CA GLU A 214 0.19 14.69 6.79
C GLU A 214 0.72 15.70 7.81
N GLU A 215 1.92 15.50 8.35
CA GLU A 215 2.56 16.46 9.26
C GLU A 215 3.58 17.34 8.51
N ARG A 216 3.99 16.96 7.29
CA ARG A 216 4.98 17.69 6.50
C ARG A 216 4.42 18.97 5.90
N GLY A 217 5.30 19.95 5.66
CA GLY A 217 4.97 21.13 4.86
C GLY A 217 4.66 20.78 3.41
N ASP A 218 5.49 19.92 2.78
CA ASP A 218 5.21 19.33 1.48
C ASP A 218 4.53 17.98 1.64
N LYS A 219 3.30 17.89 1.10
CA LYS A 219 2.44 16.70 1.15
C LYS A 219 2.69 15.73 -0.01
N ARG A 220 3.63 16.03 -0.92
CA ARG A 220 3.99 15.08 -1.98
C ARG A 220 4.54 13.78 -1.39
N PRO A 221 3.99 12.61 -1.76
CA PRO A 221 4.50 11.34 -1.29
C PRO A 221 5.89 11.01 -1.84
N MET A 222 6.66 10.31 -1.02
CA MET A 222 7.99 9.79 -1.34
C MET A 222 8.11 8.32 -0.92
N LEU A 223 9.17 7.63 -1.36
CA LEU A 223 9.35 6.20 -1.09
C LEU A 223 9.31 5.86 0.41
N SER A 224 9.76 6.76 1.28
CA SER A 224 9.68 6.57 2.74
C SER A 224 8.24 6.54 3.26
N ASP A 225 7.24 7.02 2.52
CA ASP A 225 5.84 7.04 2.97
C ASP A 225 5.13 5.71 2.77
N LEU A 226 5.65 4.83 1.91
CA LEU A 226 5.23 3.43 1.84
C LEU A 226 5.80 2.60 2.99
N ARG A 227 6.74 3.16 3.75
CA ARG A 227 7.50 2.40 4.72
C ARG A 227 6.78 2.32 6.06
N GLU A 228 6.65 1.07 6.46
CA GLU A 228 6.77 0.66 7.86
C GLU A 228 8.22 0.20 8.18
N SER A 229 9.16 0.27 7.23
CA SER A 229 10.55 -0.21 7.36
C SER A 229 11.50 0.85 7.91
N GLY A 230 12.41 0.45 8.80
CA GLY A 230 13.35 1.39 9.42
C GLY A 230 14.66 1.57 8.66
N CYS A 231 15.40 2.63 9.02
CA CYS A 231 16.64 3.06 8.37
C CYS A 231 17.78 3.20 9.39
N LEU A 232 19.02 3.26 8.92
CA LEU A 232 20.23 3.36 9.76
C LEU A 232 20.89 4.72 9.59
N SER A 233 21.58 5.23 10.60
CA SER A 233 22.33 6.49 10.47
C SER A 233 23.51 6.35 9.48
N GLY A 234 23.88 7.45 8.81
CA GLY A 234 24.91 7.42 7.77
C GLY A 234 26.32 7.00 8.23
N ASP A 235 26.64 7.15 9.51
CA ASP A 235 27.90 6.70 10.13
C ASP A 235 27.95 5.18 10.40
N THR A 236 26.85 4.46 10.14
CA THR A 236 26.76 3.01 10.31
C THR A 236 27.68 2.30 9.34
N ARG A 237 28.57 1.43 9.86
CA ARG A 237 29.56 0.68 9.09
C ARG A 237 29.05 -0.70 8.69
N ILE A 238 28.98 -0.95 7.40
CA ILE A 238 28.57 -2.22 6.80
C ILE A 238 29.80 -3.12 6.62
N VAL A 239 29.66 -4.39 6.99
CA VAL A 239 30.75 -5.38 6.87
C VAL A 239 30.72 -6.04 5.48
N LEU A 240 31.81 -5.86 4.73
CA LEU A 240 32.01 -6.46 3.41
C LEU A 240 32.46 -7.93 3.52
N SER A 241 32.32 -8.70 2.44
CA SER A 241 32.72 -10.11 2.38
C SER A 241 34.22 -10.34 2.62
N ASN A 242 35.06 -9.34 2.35
CA ASN A 242 36.49 -9.34 2.62
C ASN A 242 36.86 -8.93 4.07
N GLY A 243 35.86 -8.62 4.92
CA GLY A 243 36.04 -8.18 6.30
C GLY A 243 36.28 -6.67 6.47
N GLU A 244 36.37 -5.91 5.38
CA GLU A 244 36.43 -4.45 5.44
C GLU A 244 35.10 -3.86 5.92
N ARG A 245 35.17 -2.64 6.43
CA ARG A 245 34.01 -1.91 6.95
C ARG A 245 33.90 -0.56 6.26
N ILE A 246 32.75 -0.28 5.67
CA ILE A 246 32.48 0.96 4.95
C ILE A 246 31.23 1.63 5.51
N ALA A 247 31.22 2.96 5.63
CA ALA A 247 30.01 3.66 6.08
C ALA A 247 28.91 3.54 5.02
N ILE A 248 27.66 3.32 5.46
CA ILE A 248 26.52 3.18 4.54
C ILE A 248 26.29 4.45 3.71
N ARG A 249 26.65 5.63 4.24
CA ARG A 249 26.68 6.90 3.51
C ARG A 249 27.63 6.82 2.31
N ASP A 250 28.87 6.39 2.53
CA ASP A 250 29.88 6.30 1.47
C ASP A 250 29.44 5.31 0.38
N MET A 251 28.85 4.17 0.78
CA MET A 251 28.30 3.20 -0.16
C MET A 251 27.20 3.81 -1.05
N ALA A 252 26.31 4.61 -0.46
CA ALA A 252 25.21 5.26 -1.15
C ALA A 252 25.70 6.36 -2.11
N GLU A 253 26.61 7.22 -1.65
CA GLU A 253 27.17 8.32 -2.43
C GLU A 253 28.01 7.81 -3.62
N GLN A 254 28.78 6.73 -3.41
CA GLN A 254 29.62 6.12 -4.45
C GLN A 254 28.86 5.12 -5.33
N LYS A 255 27.58 4.85 -5.03
CA LYS A 255 26.76 3.80 -5.69
C LYS A 255 27.49 2.45 -5.76
N GLN A 256 28.20 2.10 -4.70
CA GLN A 256 29.08 0.93 -4.69
C GLN A 256 28.28 -0.36 -4.49
N LEU A 257 28.24 -1.22 -5.51
CA LEU A 257 27.58 -2.53 -5.46
C LEU A 257 28.53 -3.63 -4.93
N ALA A 258 28.86 -3.54 -3.65
CA ALA A 258 29.77 -4.46 -2.97
C ALA A 258 29.10 -5.78 -2.53
N GLU A 259 29.92 -6.79 -2.24
CA GLU A 259 29.48 -7.98 -1.52
C GLU A 259 29.57 -7.73 -0.01
N VAL A 260 28.45 -7.90 0.68
CA VAL A 260 28.32 -7.72 2.14
C VAL A 260 28.07 -9.06 2.80
N LEU A 261 28.43 -9.17 4.08
CA LEU A 261 28.06 -10.34 4.87
C LEU A 261 26.60 -10.23 5.32
N SER A 262 25.84 -11.30 5.09
CA SER A 262 24.43 -11.43 5.39
C SER A 262 24.15 -12.78 6.07
N MET A 263 23.18 -12.84 6.98
CA MET A 263 22.81 -14.07 7.68
C MET A 263 21.83 -14.90 6.86
N ASN A 264 22.16 -16.17 6.66
CA ASN A 264 21.19 -17.17 6.23
C ASN A 264 20.40 -17.65 7.46
N GLU A 265 19.11 -17.34 7.49
CA GLU A 265 18.25 -17.60 8.65
C GLU A 265 17.98 -19.09 8.91
N HIS A 266 18.18 -19.95 7.91
CA HIS A 266 17.96 -21.40 8.04
C HIS A 266 19.08 -22.10 8.79
N ASN A 267 20.32 -21.66 8.59
CA ASN A 267 21.51 -22.30 9.16
C ASN A 267 22.25 -21.41 10.18
N LEU A 268 21.82 -20.15 10.34
CA LEU A 268 22.43 -19.14 11.20
C LEU A 268 23.93 -18.95 10.93
N LYS A 269 24.31 -18.94 9.65
CA LYS A 269 25.67 -18.62 9.18
C LYS A 269 25.68 -17.35 8.34
N THR A 270 26.84 -16.72 8.24
CA THR A 270 27.05 -15.59 7.33
C THR A 270 27.45 -16.09 5.94
N GLU A 271 26.88 -15.47 4.92
CA GLU A 271 27.17 -15.73 3.52
C GLU A 271 27.41 -14.39 2.81
N ALA A 272 28.29 -14.39 1.81
CA ALA A 272 28.61 -13.21 1.01
C ALA A 272 27.50 -12.94 -0.01
N MET A 273 26.87 -11.77 0.07
CA MET A 273 25.75 -11.40 -0.79
C MET A 273 26.03 -10.07 -1.46
N LYS A 274 25.88 -10.03 -2.79
CA LYS A 274 25.99 -8.78 -3.55
C LYS A 274 24.77 -7.90 -3.29
N ILE A 275 25.00 -6.66 -2.86
CA ILE A 275 23.91 -5.70 -2.69
C ILE A 275 23.42 -5.22 -4.05
N SER A 276 22.13 -4.93 -4.16
CA SER A 276 21.55 -4.33 -5.36
C SER A 276 21.48 -2.81 -5.30
N ASN A 277 21.51 -2.23 -4.10
CA ASN A 277 21.43 -0.78 -3.91
C ASN A 277 21.89 -0.35 -2.51
N ALA A 278 22.36 0.90 -2.39
CA ALA A 278 22.56 1.64 -1.14
C ALA A 278 22.16 3.10 -1.40
N PHE A 279 21.38 3.72 -0.52
CA PHE A 279 20.77 5.03 -0.80
C PHE A 279 20.40 5.81 0.47
N SER A 280 20.38 7.15 0.36
CA SER A 280 19.84 8.03 1.40
C SER A 280 18.32 7.95 1.43
N THR A 281 17.77 7.99 2.63
CA THR A 281 16.32 7.84 2.91
C THR A 281 15.71 9.10 3.51
N GLY A 282 16.49 10.19 3.64
CA GLY A 282 16.08 11.46 4.22
C GLY A 282 16.49 11.62 5.69
N ILE A 283 15.97 12.66 6.34
CA ILE A 283 16.22 12.96 7.75
C ILE A 283 15.12 12.34 8.60
N HIS A 284 15.50 11.56 9.61
CA HIS A 284 14.57 10.86 10.50
C HIS A 284 15.02 10.92 11.96
N SER A 285 14.06 10.82 12.87
CA SER A 285 14.31 10.58 14.29
C SER A 285 14.99 9.22 14.50
N VAL A 286 16.18 9.22 15.10
CA VAL A 286 16.98 8.02 15.36
C VAL A 286 17.15 7.76 16.85
N TYR A 287 17.38 6.49 17.17
CA TYR A 287 17.62 5.99 18.52
C TYR A 287 18.93 5.22 18.52
N ARG A 288 19.75 5.43 19.55
CA ARG A 288 20.99 4.70 19.79
C ARG A 288 20.67 3.40 20.53
N LEU A 289 21.04 2.29 19.91
CA LEU A 289 21.05 0.95 20.49
C LEU A 289 22.46 0.62 20.95
N GLU A 290 22.62 0.19 22.20
CA GLU A 290 23.91 -0.24 22.77
C GLU A 290 23.77 -1.64 23.38
N THR A 291 24.74 -2.52 23.10
CA THR A 291 24.76 -3.90 23.59
C THR A 291 25.82 -4.10 24.69
N ALA A 292 25.75 -5.24 25.38
CA ALA A 292 26.61 -5.56 26.52
C ALA A 292 28.08 -5.77 26.15
N SER A 293 28.36 -6.17 24.91
CA SER A 293 29.73 -6.20 24.38
C SER A 293 30.26 -4.82 23.96
N GLY A 294 29.46 -3.75 24.08
CA GLY A 294 29.83 -2.40 23.69
C GLY A 294 29.60 -2.07 22.21
N ARG A 295 28.89 -2.92 21.46
CA ARG A 295 28.47 -2.59 20.09
C ARG A 295 27.38 -1.53 20.13
N GLN A 296 27.43 -0.61 19.17
CA GLN A 296 26.49 0.51 19.10
C GLN A 296 26.06 0.80 17.68
N LEU A 297 24.82 1.26 17.53
CA LEU A 297 24.21 1.60 16.26
C LEU A 297 23.13 2.66 16.48
N LYS A 298 22.89 3.53 15.50
CA LYS A 298 21.70 4.38 15.48
C LYS A 298 20.77 3.97 14.34
N ALA A 299 19.49 3.86 14.65
CA ALA A 299 18.47 3.49 13.69
C ALA A 299 17.13 4.16 14.00
N THR A 300 16.23 4.20 13.04
CA THR A 300 14.85 4.64 13.30
C THR A 300 14.11 3.63 14.18
N ALA A 301 13.07 4.08 14.88
CA ALA A 301 12.34 3.26 15.86
C ALA A 301 11.83 1.91 15.29
N ASN A 302 11.39 1.91 14.04
CA ASN A 302 10.89 0.74 13.34
C ASN A 302 11.97 -0.14 12.68
N HIS A 303 13.26 0.21 12.79
CA HIS A 303 14.34 -0.58 12.19
C HIS A 303 14.50 -1.90 12.94
N LYS A 304 14.53 -3.02 12.20
CA LYS A 304 14.49 -4.35 12.80
C LYS A 304 15.86 -4.92 13.12
N PHE A 305 15.90 -5.65 14.22
CA PHE A 305 17.04 -6.42 14.70
C PHE A 305 16.62 -7.85 14.99
N ARG A 306 17.45 -8.81 14.62
CA ARG A 306 17.16 -10.23 14.86
C ARG A 306 17.32 -10.52 16.36
N THR A 307 16.25 -10.94 17.04
CA THR A 307 16.30 -11.53 18.40
C THR A 307 16.40 -13.05 18.32
N LEU A 308 16.44 -13.78 19.44
CA LEU A 308 16.49 -15.25 19.42
C LEU A 308 15.35 -15.92 18.62
N ARG A 309 14.17 -15.29 18.58
CA ARG A 309 12.94 -15.90 18.03
C ARG A 309 12.48 -15.27 16.74
N GLU A 310 12.56 -13.96 16.63
CA GLU A 310 12.04 -13.20 15.50
C GLU A 310 12.90 -11.96 15.19
N TRP A 311 12.48 -11.14 14.23
CA TRP A 311 13.03 -9.80 14.02
C TRP A 311 12.16 -8.79 14.76
N LYS A 312 12.73 -7.96 15.65
CA LYS A 312 12.01 -6.91 16.40
C LYS A 312 12.38 -5.51 15.96
N GLY A 313 11.39 -4.61 15.83
CA GLY A 313 11.66 -3.18 15.67
C GLY A 313 12.38 -2.64 16.89
N LEU A 314 13.24 -1.64 16.72
CA LEU A 314 14.01 -1.04 17.82
C LEU A 314 13.11 -0.57 18.97
N ASP A 315 11.94 -0.01 18.65
CA ASP A 315 10.90 0.43 19.59
C ASP A 315 10.23 -0.70 20.38
N GLN A 316 10.37 -1.94 19.92
CA GLN A 316 9.80 -3.14 20.56
C GLN A 316 10.84 -3.94 21.35
N LEU A 317 12.11 -3.60 21.22
CA LEU A 317 13.19 -4.27 21.95
C LEU A 317 13.18 -3.85 23.41
N LEU A 318 13.36 -4.83 24.30
CA LEU A 318 13.49 -4.57 25.72
C LEU A 318 14.96 -4.56 26.16
N ILE A 319 15.28 -3.69 27.11
CA ILE A 319 16.59 -3.74 27.78
C ILE A 319 16.75 -5.14 28.40
N GLY A 320 17.87 -5.76 28.08
CA GLY A 320 18.21 -7.11 28.51
C GLY A 320 17.77 -8.24 27.58
N GLU A 321 17.05 -7.94 26.49
CA GLU A 321 16.79 -8.90 25.40
C GLU A 321 18.08 -9.16 24.60
N HIS A 322 18.17 -10.30 23.91
CA HIS A 322 19.35 -10.63 23.08
C HIS A 322 19.08 -10.40 21.60
N ILE A 323 20.06 -9.82 20.90
CA ILE A 323 20.05 -9.60 19.45
C ILE A 323 21.22 -10.27 18.76
N ALA A 324 21.06 -10.62 17.49
CA ALA A 324 22.09 -11.24 16.69
C ALA A 324 23.19 -10.22 16.37
N VAL A 325 24.43 -10.61 16.64
CA VAL A 325 25.63 -9.87 16.31
C VAL A 325 26.63 -10.78 15.61
N SER A 326 27.45 -10.18 14.76
CA SER A 326 28.54 -10.86 14.06
C SER A 326 29.79 -10.96 14.94
N LYS A 327 30.58 -12.01 14.71
CA LYS A 327 31.81 -12.31 15.44
C LYS A 327 32.87 -11.21 15.32
N GLN A 328 33.49 -10.83 16.43
CA GLN A 328 34.82 -10.21 16.42
C GLN A 328 35.83 -11.29 16.83
N VAL A 329 36.61 -11.77 15.86
CA VAL A 329 37.85 -12.59 15.96
C VAL A 329 37.93 -13.66 17.08
N MET A 330 37.99 -14.93 16.64
CA MET A 330 38.47 -16.16 17.33
C MET A 330 37.83 -16.48 18.70
N LEU A 331 36.85 -17.41 18.80
CA LEU A 331 37.00 -18.64 19.64
C LEU A 331 35.82 -19.68 19.56
N SER A 332 34.91 -19.64 18.57
CA SER A 332 33.92 -20.73 18.38
C SER A 332 33.50 -20.97 16.92
N ASP A 333 32.85 -22.11 16.63
CA ASP A 333 32.43 -22.56 15.29
C ASP A 333 31.20 -21.82 14.69
N SER A 334 30.63 -20.83 15.40
CA SER A 334 29.45 -20.06 14.95
C SER A 334 29.85 -18.66 14.47
N ASP A 335 29.29 -18.22 13.34
CA ASP A 335 29.48 -16.86 12.80
C ASP A 335 28.56 -15.82 13.48
N ILE A 336 27.52 -16.31 14.17
CA ILE A 336 26.45 -15.50 14.78
C ILE A 336 26.41 -15.73 16.28
N TYR A 337 26.26 -14.64 17.02
CA TYR A 337 26.17 -14.60 18.48
C TYR A 337 24.96 -13.79 18.93
N TRP A 338 24.50 -14.04 20.14
CA TRP A 338 23.38 -13.34 20.76
C TRP A 338 23.92 -12.43 21.85
N ASP A 339 23.82 -11.12 21.64
CA ASP A 339 24.32 -10.12 22.58
C ASP A 339 23.18 -9.37 23.25
N LYS A 340 23.37 -9.04 24.52
CA LYS A 340 22.32 -8.47 25.38
C LYS A 340 22.22 -6.96 25.17
N ILE A 341 21.01 -6.45 24.96
CA ILE A 341 20.75 -5.02 24.88
C ILE A 341 20.98 -4.38 26.26
N GLN A 342 21.79 -3.34 26.32
CA GLN A 342 22.03 -2.56 27.54
C GLN A 342 21.23 -1.27 27.56
N ASN A 343 21.09 -0.60 26.42
CA ASN A 343 20.49 0.72 26.37
C ASN A 343 19.82 1.00 25.02
N ILE A 344 18.70 1.71 25.06
CA ILE A 344 18.01 2.27 23.89
C ILE A 344 17.61 3.70 24.26
N ALA A 345 18.15 4.69 23.55
CA ALA A 345 17.89 6.10 23.85
C ALA A 345 17.67 6.92 22.58
N TYR A 346 16.78 7.91 22.64
CA TYR A 346 16.61 8.88 21.55
C TYR A 346 17.93 9.62 21.30
N ALA A 347 18.33 9.71 20.02
CA ALA A 347 19.62 10.25 19.60
C ALA A 347 19.51 11.50 18.72
N GLY A 348 18.31 12.00 18.47
CA GLY A 348 18.06 13.20 17.65
C GLY A 348 17.54 12.87 16.25
N GLU A 349 17.60 13.85 15.36
CA GLU A 349 17.28 13.68 13.93
C GLU A 349 18.57 13.63 13.11
N GLU A 350 18.69 12.62 12.27
CA GLU A 350 19.86 12.42 11.41
C GLU A 350 19.45 11.99 10.00
N GLU A 351 20.31 12.26 9.03
CA GLU A 351 20.17 11.65 7.70
C GLU A 351 20.40 10.14 7.80
N THR A 352 19.40 9.36 7.40
CA THR A 352 19.44 7.91 7.44
C THR A 352 19.54 7.30 6.05
N PHE A 353 20.03 6.07 6.00
CA PHE A 353 20.37 5.33 4.80
C PHE A 353 19.86 3.90 4.93
N ASP A 354 19.76 3.23 3.79
CA ASP A 354 19.40 1.83 3.73
C ASP A 354 20.15 1.13 2.58
N LEU A 355 20.24 -0.20 2.66
CA LEU A 355 20.86 -1.05 1.65
C LEU A 355 20.01 -2.27 1.36
N THR A 356 20.17 -2.84 0.18
CA THR A 356 19.34 -3.96 -0.28
C THR A 356 20.17 -5.20 -0.56
N VAL A 357 19.97 -6.25 0.26
CA VAL A 357 20.46 -7.61 0.01
C VAL A 357 19.35 -8.47 -0.62
N PRO A 358 19.44 -8.88 -1.90
CA PRO A 358 18.29 -9.44 -2.63
C PRO A 358 17.76 -10.80 -2.16
N ILE A 359 18.60 -11.64 -1.55
CA ILE A 359 18.25 -13.05 -1.25
C ILE A 359 17.98 -13.22 0.24
N HIS A 360 18.93 -12.85 1.09
CA HIS A 360 18.83 -13.03 2.55
C HIS A 360 18.09 -11.88 3.26
N HIS A 361 17.89 -10.76 2.57
CA HIS A 361 17.13 -9.60 3.07
C HIS A 361 17.62 -9.00 4.40
N ASN A 362 18.89 -9.23 4.75
CA ASN A 362 19.52 -8.66 5.93
C ASN A 362 21.01 -8.43 5.69
N PHE A 363 21.67 -7.68 6.56
CA PHE A 363 23.10 -7.36 6.48
C PHE A 363 23.69 -7.02 7.84
N ILE A 364 25.01 -6.98 7.95
CA ILE A 364 25.71 -6.64 9.18
C ILE A 364 26.06 -5.14 9.19
N ALA A 365 25.53 -4.43 10.18
CA ALA A 365 25.65 -2.99 10.43
C ALA A 365 26.23 -2.74 11.84
N ASN A 366 27.44 -2.16 11.93
CA ASN A 366 28.20 -2.03 13.17
C ASN A 366 28.28 -3.36 13.95
N ASP A 367 28.51 -4.45 13.23
CA ASP A 367 28.53 -5.82 13.74
C ASP A 367 27.18 -6.34 14.27
N ILE A 368 26.06 -5.65 14.03
CA ILE A 368 24.69 -6.03 14.42
C ILE A 368 23.88 -6.39 13.16
N PHE A 369 23.05 -7.43 13.19
CA PHE A 369 22.21 -7.78 12.04
C PHE A 369 20.98 -6.87 11.89
N ALA A 370 20.82 -6.31 10.70
CA ALA A 370 19.81 -5.36 10.27
C ALA A 370 19.01 -5.91 9.06
N HIS A 371 17.71 -5.60 8.93
CA HIS A 371 16.82 -6.11 7.87
C HIS A 371 16.60 -5.09 6.73
N ASN A 372 16.36 -5.55 5.48
CA ASN A 372 16.00 -4.72 4.31
C ASN A 372 14.62 -4.01 4.44
N SER A 373 14.36 -3.02 3.57
CA SER A 373 13.03 -2.38 3.41
C SER A 373 12.08 -3.01 2.37
N LEU A 374 10.77 -2.84 2.61
CA LEU A 374 9.61 -3.36 1.87
C LEU A 374 9.48 -2.91 0.40
N GLU A 375 9.91 -1.68 0.05
CA GLU A 375 9.73 -1.14 -1.30
C GLU A 375 10.53 -1.87 -2.40
N GLN A 376 11.39 -2.82 -2.03
CA GLN A 376 12.36 -3.41 -2.94
C GLN A 376 11.77 -4.43 -3.91
N ASP A 377 10.71 -5.15 -3.54
CA ASP A 377 10.14 -6.24 -4.36
C ASP A 377 9.34 -5.75 -5.57
N ALA A 378 8.79 -4.53 -5.50
CA ALA A 378 8.08 -3.91 -6.62
C ALA A 378 9.04 -3.55 -7.77
N ASP A 379 8.62 -3.79 -9.02
CA ASP A 379 9.35 -3.28 -10.19
C ASP A 379 9.12 -1.77 -10.38
N VAL A 380 7.89 -1.33 -10.07
CA VAL A 380 7.44 0.06 -10.20
C VAL A 380 6.77 0.48 -8.92
N VAL A 381 7.08 1.68 -8.44
CA VAL A 381 6.34 2.34 -7.36
C VAL A 381 5.87 3.68 -7.89
N ALA A 382 4.55 3.89 -7.84
CA ALA A 382 3.92 5.13 -8.26
C ALA A 382 3.04 5.67 -7.12
N PHE A 383 3.11 6.99 -6.93
CA PHE A 383 2.23 7.72 -6.03
C PHE A 383 1.22 8.53 -6.81
N ILE A 384 0.04 8.72 -6.21
CA ILE A 384 -0.92 9.70 -6.66
C ILE A 384 -0.87 10.89 -5.70
N TYR A 385 -0.71 12.09 -6.25
CA TYR A 385 -0.79 13.34 -5.50
C TYR A 385 -1.76 14.30 -6.18
N ARG A 386 -2.58 14.96 -5.37
CA ARG A 386 -3.53 15.98 -5.81
C ARG A 386 -3.42 17.17 -4.86
N ASP A 387 -2.82 18.25 -5.35
CA ASP A 387 -2.63 19.48 -4.54
C ASP A 387 -3.96 19.99 -3.98
N GLU A 388 -5.03 19.93 -4.76
CA GLU A 388 -6.37 20.38 -4.35
C GLU A 388 -6.97 19.64 -3.15
N VAL A 389 -6.44 18.47 -2.78
CA VAL A 389 -6.85 17.77 -1.54
C VAL A 389 -6.35 18.51 -0.31
N TYR A 390 -5.18 19.13 -0.41
CA TYR A 390 -4.45 19.80 0.67
C TYR A 390 -4.62 21.33 0.62
N ASN A 391 -4.61 21.90 -0.57
CA ASN A 391 -4.80 23.32 -0.84
C ASN A 391 -6.18 23.56 -1.46
N LYS A 392 -7.15 23.91 -0.60
CA LYS A 392 -8.56 24.05 -0.96
C LYS A 392 -8.94 25.45 -1.44
N ASP A 393 -7.98 26.34 -1.68
CA ASP A 393 -8.24 27.68 -2.23
C ASP A 393 -8.99 27.56 -3.56
N GLU A 394 -10.04 28.37 -3.73
CA GLU A 394 -10.84 28.36 -4.96
C GLU A 394 -10.02 28.70 -6.21
N ASN A 395 -8.99 29.54 -6.04
CA ASN A 395 -8.07 29.99 -7.09
C ASN A 395 -6.84 29.09 -7.25
N ASN A 396 -6.83 27.90 -6.65
CA ASN A 396 -5.71 26.98 -6.75
C ASN A 396 -5.41 26.65 -8.24
N PRO A 397 -4.23 27.02 -8.78
CA PRO A 397 -3.86 26.76 -10.18
C PRO A 397 -3.63 25.28 -10.50
N ALA A 398 -3.59 24.42 -9.47
CA ALA A 398 -3.49 22.98 -9.57
C ALA A 398 -4.85 22.26 -9.37
N ARG A 399 -5.96 23.01 -9.27
CA ARG A 399 -7.31 22.41 -9.15
C ARG A 399 -7.61 21.50 -10.35
N GLY A 400 -8.11 20.31 -10.06
CA GLY A 400 -8.34 19.25 -11.03
C GLY A 400 -7.08 18.60 -11.61
N LYS A 401 -5.86 18.97 -11.17
CA LYS A 401 -4.62 18.28 -11.59
C LYS A 401 -4.31 17.15 -10.62
N ALA A 402 -3.87 16.03 -11.18
CA ALA A 402 -3.33 14.89 -10.45
C ALA A 402 -1.93 14.56 -10.98
N GLU A 403 -0.99 14.39 -10.07
CA GLU A 403 0.38 13.96 -10.35
C GLU A 403 0.50 12.47 -10.08
N ILE A 404 0.89 11.69 -11.09
CA ILE A 404 1.34 10.30 -10.92
C ILE A 404 2.86 10.30 -10.85
N ILE A 405 3.39 10.18 -9.64
CA ILE A 405 4.83 10.28 -9.35
C ILE A 405 5.41 8.87 -9.41
N ILE A 406 6.12 8.53 -10.48
CA ILE A 406 6.87 7.27 -10.61
C ILE A 406 8.15 7.43 -9.79
N ALA A 407 8.10 7.02 -8.53
CA ALA A 407 9.20 7.15 -7.58
C ALA A 407 10.24 6.02 -7.69
N LYS A 408 9.84 4.87 -8.26
CA LYS A 408 10.74 3.75 -8.57
C LYS A 408 10.33 3.11 -9.89
N GLN A 409 11.31 2.77 -10.71
CA GLN A 409 11.14 1.97 -11.92
C GLN A 409 12.44 1.19 -12.17
N ARG A 410 12.36 -0.15 -12.23
CA ARG A 410 13.53 -1.00 -12.48
C ARG A 410 14.03 -0.91 -13.92
N ASN A 411 13.12 -0.77 -14.88
CA ASN A 411 13.40 -0.92 -16.32
C ASN A 411 13.07 0.32 -17.14
N GLY A 412 13.22 1.52 -16.57
CA GLY A 412 12.79 2.76 -17.21
C GLY A 412 12.99 4.00 -16.33
N PRO A 413 12.65 5.19 -16.84
CA PRO A 413 12.84 6.43 -16.11
C PRO A 413 11.84 6.58 -14.96
N ILE A 414 12.26 7.28 -13.93
CA ILE A 414 11.39 7.88 -12.92
C ILE A 414 10.93 9.26 -13.40
N GLY A 415 9.87 9.78 -12.81
CA GLY A 415 9.34 11.11 -13.15
C GLY A 415 7.87 11.27 -12.77
N THR A 416 7.29 12.41 -13.14
CA THR A 416 5.88 12.72 -12.86
C THR A 416 5.09 12.75 -14.16
N VAL A 417 3.97 12.04 -14.18
CA VAL A 417 2.98 12.09 -15.25
C VAL A 417 1.78 12.87 -14.74
N ASN A 418 1.41 13.94 -15.44
CA ASN A 418 0.26 14.76 -15.08
C ASN A 418 -1.02 14.21 -15.72
N LEU A 419 -2.09 14.18 -14.94
CA LEU A 419 -3.44 13.80 -15.34
C LEU A 419 -4.43 14.89 -14.92
N THR A 420 -5.58 14.92 -15.59
CA THR A 420 -6.75 15.69 -15.17
C THR A 420 -7.66 14.79 -14.34
N PHE A 421 -8.00 15.17 -13.11
CA PHE A 421 -8.99 14.50 -12.30
C PHE A 421 -10.32 15.22 -12.34
N ILE A 422 -11.36 14.52 -12.79
CA ILE A 422 -12.72 15.05 -12.89
C ILE A 422 -13.52 14.52 -11.71
N ASN A 423 -13.65 15.36 -10.68
CA ASN A 423 -14.26 14.99 -9.40
C ASN A 423 -15.70 14.47 -9.54
N LYS A 424 -16.50 15.09 -10.41
CA LYS A 424 -17.93 14.80 -10.57
C LYS A 424 -18.23 13.32 -10.77
N TYR A 425 -17.41 12.63 -11.55
CA TYR A 425 -17.57 11.21 -11.88
C TYR A 425 -16.28 10.42 -11.63
N THR A 426 -15.41 10.97 -10.79
CA THR A 426 -14.22 10.30 -10.24
C THR A 426 -13.34 9.65 -11.32
N ARG A 427 -13.05 10.40 -12.40
CA ARG A 427 -12.32 9.92 -13.59
C ARG A 427 -10.99 10.65 -13.77
N PHE A 428 -9.98 9.90 -14.18
CA PHE A 428 -8.71 10.45 -14.62
C PHE A 428 -8.68 10.49 -16.14
N GLU A 429 -8.25 11.62 -16.70
CA GLU A 429 -8.11 11.85 -18.14
C GLU A 429 -6.73 12.44 -18.47
N ASN A 430 -6.35 12.37 -19.74
CA ASN A 430 -5.14 13.04 -20.22
C ASN A 430 -5.31 14.57 -20.07
N PRO A 431 -4.23 15.31 -19.77
CA PRO A 431 -4.24 16.76 -19.86
C PRO A 431 -4.64 17.20 -21.27
N ALA A 432 -5.27 18.38 -21.37
CA ALA A 432 -5.46 19.01 -22.67
C ALA A 432 -4.08 19.21 -23.34
N PRO A 433 -3.97 19.01 -24.67
CA PRO A 433 -2.73 19.34 -25.38
C PRO A 433 -2.35 20.81 -25.11
N GLU A 434 -1.07 21.08 -24.85
CA GLU A 434 -0.58 22.45 -24.86
C GLU A 434 -0.85 23.04 -26.25
N MET A 435 -1.64 24.13 -26.29
CA MET A 435 -1.99 24.83 -27.54
C MET A 435 -0.82 25.61 -28.12
#